data_AF-A0AAT9HTT4-F1
#
_entry.id   AF-A0AAT9HTT4-F1
#
_cell.length_a   1.000
_cell.length_b   1.000
_cell.length_c   1.000
_cell.angle_alpha   90.00
_cell.angle_beta   90.00
_cell.angle_gamma   90.00
#
_symmetry.space_group_name_H-M   'P 1'
#
loop_
_entity.id
_entity.type
_entity.pdbx_description
1 polymer ?
#
loop_
_entity_poly.entity_id
_entity_poly.type
_entity_poly.pdbx_seq_one_letter_code
_entity_poly.pdbx_strand_id
1 'polypeptide(L)'
;MGAAAHPAPVRERRRGRRAARAAEGEWIYAWAWLDEAAGRVRARAFPGRDDGIDEDEATGAAALLLTDQMGRALNITQGTGSQLLTAPSLRAGRRSAAGSTWSADNTIGR
;
A
#
# COMPACT_ATOMS: atom_id res chain seq x y z
N MET A 1 -27.25 50.05 -5.84
CA MET A 1 -26.44 49.39 -4.80
C MET A 1 -27.16 48.11 -4.42
N GLY A 2 -26.70 46.96 -4.94
CA GLY A 2 -27.36 45.65 -4.81
C GLY A 2 -26.31 44.58 -4.53
N ALA A 3 -26.65 43.66 -3.63
CA ALA A 3 -25.76 42.84 -2.83
C ALA A 3 -24.80 41.92 -3.60
N ALA A 4 -23.56 41.82 -3.11
CA ALA A 4 -22.59 40.80 -3.48
C ALA A 4 -22.97 39.47 -2.80
N ALA A 5 -23.21 38.43 -3.60
CA ALA A 5 -23.35 37.07 -3.11
C ALA A 5 -21.94 36.44 -2.93
N HIS A 6 -21.55 36.21 -1.67
CA HIS A 6 -20.45 35.31 -1.35
C HIS A 6 -20.97 33.86 -1.37
N PRO A 7 -20.35 32.92 -2.12
CA PRO A 7 -20.63 31.51 -1.89
C PRO A 7 -19.89 31.00 -0.63
N ALA A 8 -20.64 30.26 0.19
CA ALA A 8 -20.18 29.58 1.40
C ALA A 8 -19.13 28.48 1.09
N PRO A 9 -18.26 28.12 2.05
CA PRO A 9 -17.24 27.09 1.82
C PRO A 9 -17.87 25.69 1.76
N VAL A 10 -17.65 24.99 0.65
CA VAL A 10 -17.92 23.56 0.51
C VAL A 10 -16.98 22.79 1.43
N ARG A 11 -17.46 22.41 2.62
CA ARG A 11 -16.82 21.39 3.46
C ARG A 11 -17.32 20.01 3.00
N GLU A 12 -16.65 19.47 2.00
CA GLU A 12 -16.81 18.07 1.58
C GLU A 12 -16.41 17.17 2.76
N ARG A 13 -17.41 16.50 3.35
CA ARG A 13 -17.20 15.49 4.39
C ARG A 13 -16.47 14.31 3.75
N ARG A 14 -15.20 14.08 4.12
CA ARG A 14 -14.51 12.79 3.93
C ARG A 14 -15.25 11.71 4.73
N ARG A 15 -16.35 11.17 4.19
CA ARG A 15 -16.85 9.87 4.62
C ARG A 15 -15.83 8.85 4.14
N GLY A 16 -15.11 8.23 5.07
CA GLY A 16 -14.14 7.19 4.78
C GLY A 16 -14.78 6.13 3.89
N ARG A 17 -14.28 5.97 2.67
CA ARG A 17 -14.58 4.78 1.86
C ARG A 17 -14.00 3.61 2.62
N ARG A 18 -14.86 2.71 3.11
CA ARG A 18 -14.42 1.38 3.55
C ARG A 18 -13.61 0.75 2.42
N ALA A 19 -12.58 0.01 2.81
CA ALA A 19 -11.92 -0.96 1.95
C ALA A 19 -12.96 -1.75 1.14
N ALA A 20 -12.76 -1.90 -0.16
CA ALA A 20 -13.53 -2.87 -0.91
C ALA A 20 -13.10 -4.26 -0.43
N ARG A 21 -14.05 -5.07 0.03
CA ARG A 21 -13.80 -6.50 0.29
C ARG A 21 -13.61 -7.19 -1.06
N ALA A 22 -12.54 -7.96 -1.22
CA ALA A 22 -12.38 -8.82 -2.38
C ALA A 22 -13.49 -9.88 -2.42
N ALA A 23 -13.84 -10.36 -3.61
CA ALA A 23 -14.75 -11.52 -3.72
C ALA A 23 -14.16 -12.71 -2.95
N GLU A 24 -15.04 -13.58 -2.45
CA GLU A 24 -14.61 -14.77 -1.70
C GLU A 24 -13.71 -15.65 -2.58
N GLY A 25 -12.54 -16.02 -2.06
CA GLY A 25 -11.51 -16.77 -2.76
C GLY A 25 -10.59 -15.95 -3.67
N GLU A 26 -10.83 -14.64 -3.85
CA GLU A 26 -9.98 -13.78 -4.68
C GLU A 26 -8.92 -13.05 -3.84
N TRP A 27 -7.65 -13.29 -4.15
CA TRP A 27 -6.53 -12.57 -3.55
C TRP A 27 -6.17 -11.34 -4.37
N ILE A 28 -6.30 -10.15 -3.79
CA ILE A 28 -5.98 -8.88 -4.47
C ILE A 28 -4.85 -8.17 -3.74
N TYR A 29 -3.76 -7.91 -4.45
CA TYR A 29 -2.69 -7.01 -4.00
C TYR A 29 -2.67 -5.74 -4.85
N ALA A 30 -3.37 -4.71 -4.38
CA ALA A 30 -3.49 -3.44 -5.09
C ALA A 30 -2.37 -2.49 -4.67
N TRP A 31 -1.68 -1.87 -5.62
CA TRP A 31 -0.61 -0.93 -5.33
C TRP A 31 -0.59 0.24 -6.31
N ALA A 32 0.03 1.33 -5.89
CA ALA A 32 0.30 2.48 -6.73
C ALA A 32 1.60 3.17 -6.30
N TRP A 33 2.29 3.79 -7.26
CA TRP A 33 3.42 4.66 -6.96
C TRP A 33 2.96 5.87 -6.13
N LEU A 34 3.63 6.09 -5.00
CA LEU A 34 3.64 7.39 -4.33
C LEU A 34 4.75 8.28 -4.88
N ASP A 35 5.89 7.66 -5.19
CA ASP A 35 7.02 8.29 -5.86
C ASP A 35 7.81 7.19 -6.58
N GLU A 36 7.67 7.16 -7.90
CA GLU A 36 8.34 6.14 -8.71
C GLU A 36 9.85 6.33 -8.72
N ALA A 37 10.37 7.55 -8.84
CA ALA A 37 11.81 7.80 -8.85
C ALA A 37 12.46 7.32 -7.54
N ALA A 38 11.82 7.59 -6.40
CA ALA A 38 12.29 7.16 -5.08
C ALA A 38 11.92 5.69 -4.72
N GLY A 39 11.11 5.01 -5.53
CA GLY A 39 10.69 3.64 -5.26
C GLY A 39 9.68 3.50 -4.12
N ARG A 40 8.87 4.54 -3.86
CA ARG A 40 7.85 4.54 -2.81
C ARG A 40 6.49 4.12 -3.35
N VAL A 41 5.86 3.17 -2.67
CA VAL A 41 4.59 2.56 -3.08
C VAL A 41 3.60 2.58 -1.92
N ARG A 42 2.31 2.81 -2.22
CA ARG A 42 1.20 2.48 -1.32
C ARG A 42 0.59 1.17 -1.78
N ALA A 43 0.47 0.18 -0.89
CA ALA A 43 -0.11 -1.12 -1.20
C ALA A 43 -1.23 -1.51 -0.24
N ARG A 44 -2.21 -2.28 -0.71
CA ARG A 44 -3.31 -2.85 0.08
C ARG A 44 -3.50 -4.30 -0.32
N ALA A 45 -3.73 -5.17 0.66
CA ALA A 45 -3.85 -6.60 0.47
C ALA A 45 -5.23 -7.07 0.94
N PHE A 46 -6.03 -7.59 0.03
CA PHE A 46 -7.37 -8.11 0.30
C PHE A 46 -7.32 -9.62 0.11
N PRO A 47 -7.31 -10.38 1.21
CA PRO A 47 -6.98 -11.79 1.14
C PRO A 47 -8.13 -12.69 0.64
N GLY A 48 -9.36 -12.16 0.54
CA GLY A 48 -10.54 -12.90 0.06
C GLY A 48 -10.89 -14.13 0.90
N ARG A 49 -10.31 -14.27 2.09
CA ARG A 49 -10.45 -15.41 3.01
C ARG A 49 -11.61 -15.19 3.98
N ASP A 50 -12.34 -16.25 4.29
CA ASP A 50 -13.46 -16.22 5.23
C ASP A 50 -12.99 -16.40 6.69
N ASP A 51 -11.98 -15.63 7.10
CA ASP A 51 -11.44 -15.64 8.47
C ASP A 51 -11.67 -14.32 9.24
N GLY A 52 -12.48 -13.44 8.66
CA GLY A 52 -12.83 -12.14 9.24
C GLY A 52 -11.81 -11.02 8.97
N ILE A 53 -10.72 -11.30 8.22
CA ILE A 53 -9.72 -10.28 7.86
C ILE A 53 -10.03 -9.73 6.46
N ASP A 54 -10.68 -8.56 6.41
CA ASP A 54 -11.00 -7.88 5.15
C ASP A 54 -9.74 -7.32 4.44
N GLU A 55 -8.73 -6.89 5.20
CA GLU A 55 -7.47 -6.32 4.69
C GLU A 55 -6.29 -6.67 5.61
N ASP A 56 -5.19 -7.14 5.02
CA ASP A 56 -3.95 -7.41 5.74
C ASP A 56 -3.14 -6.13 5.96
N GLU A 57 -2.72 -5.91 7.21
CA GLU A 57 -1.88 -4.76 7.58
C GLU A 57 -0.49 -4.81 6.94
N ALA A 58 0.09 -6.00 6.76
CA ALA A 58 1.39 -6.20 6.12
C ALA A 58 1.51 -7.58 5.44
N THR A 59 1.91 -7.62 4.16
CA THR A 59 2.00 -8.87 3.36
C THR A 59 3.33 -8.94 2.60
N GLY A 60 4.34 -9.56 3.20
CA GLY A 60 5.70 -9.59 2.65
C GLY A 60 5.87 -10.44 1.41
N ALA A 61 5.16 -11.56 1.30
CA ALA A 61 5.24 -12.40 0.12
C ALA A 61 4.81 -11.62 -1.13
N ALA A 62 3.72 -10.84 -1.03
CA ALA A 62 3.26 -9.97 -2.11
C ALA A 62 4.24 -8.81 -2.37
N ALA A 63 4.82 -8.22 -1.32
CA ALA A 63 5.85 -7.19 -1.46
C ALA A 63 7.11 -7.70 -2.21
N LEU A 64 7.55 -8.92 -1.91
CA LEU A 64 8.67 -9.56 -2.60
C LEU A 64 8.38 -9.80 -4.08
N LEU A 65 7.18 -10.30 -4.41
CA LEU A 65 6.75 -10.50 -5.80
C LEU A 65 6.68 -9.18 -6.57
N LEU A 66 6.13 -8.12 -5.95
CA LEU A 66 6.11 -6.79 -6.55
C LEU A 66 7.53 -6.26 -6.80
N THR A 67 8.44 -6.50 -5.87
CA THR A 67 9.86 -6.10 -5.99
C THR A 67 10.55 -6.82 -7.15
N ASP A 68 10.29 -8.12 -7.29
CA ASP A 68 10.81 -8.93 -8.40
C ASP A 68 10.28 -8.43 -9.74
N GLN A 69 8.97 -8.18 -9.83
CA GLN A 69 8.30 -7.64 -11.02
C GLN A 69 8.86 -6.26 -11.42
N MET A 70 9.16 -5.39 -10.45
CA MET A 70 9.72 -4.06 -10.72
C MET A 70 11.22 -4.08 -10.98
N GLY A 71 11.92 -5.16 -10.61
CA GLY A 71 13.37 -5.30 -10.79
C GLY A 71 14.20 -4.26 -10.02
N ARG A 72 13.65 -3.67 -8.95
CA ARG A 72 14.29 -2.62 -8.15
C ARG A 72 13.83 -2.64 -6.70
N ALA A 73 14.59 -1.97 -5.83
CA ALA A 73 14.22 -1.83 -4.43
C ALA A 73 12.95 -0.98 -4.26
N LEU A 74 12.11 -1.35 -3.30
CA LEU A 74 10.85 -0.67 -2.99
C LEU A 74 10.75 -0.35 -1.49
N ASN A 75 10.15 0.80 -1.20
CA ASN A 75 9.68 1.21 0.11
C ASN A 75 8.15 1.25 0.08
N ILE A 76 7.52 0.23 0.66
CA ILE A 76 6.08 -0.02 0.54
C ILE A 76 5.39 0.31 1.85
N THR A 77 4.48 1.29 1.81
CA THR A 77 3.52 1.53 2.89
C THR A 77 2.29 0.67 2.67
N GLN A 78 2.05 -0.31 3.56
CA GLN A 78 0.88 -1.18 3.53
C GLN A 78 -0.03 -0.93 4.74
N GLY A 79 -1.34 -1.20 4.58
CA GLY A 79 -2.28 -1.10 5.68
C GLY A 79 -2.41 0.33 6.21
N THR A 80 -2.55 0.47 7.52
CA THR A 80 -2.73 1.75 8.20
C THR A 80 -1.39 2.41 8.53
N GLY A 81 -0.33 1.63 8.75
CA GLY A 81 0.95 2.18 9.19
C GLY A 81 2.19 1.35 8.87
N SER A 82 2.06 0.17 8.28
CA SER A 82 3.20 -0.73 8.07
C SER A 82 4.14 -0.25 6.96
N GLN A 83 5.45 -0.42 7.17
CA GLN A 83 6.48 -0.20 6.16
C GLN A 83 7.22 -1.51 5.84
N LEU A 84 7.30 -1.83 4.56
CA LEU A 84 8.03 -2.98 4.02
C LEU A 84 9.16 -2.48 3.13
N LEU A 85 10.40 -2.85 3.48
CA LEU A 85 11.59 -2.53 2.70
C LEU A 85 12.09 -3.79 2.02
N THR A 86 12.11 -3.77 0.70
CA THR A 86 12.47 -4.92 -0.11
C THR A 86 13.47 -4.53 -1.19
N ALA A 87 14.41 -5.43 -1.49
CA ALA A 87 15.37 -5.24 -2.56
C ALA A 87 15.60 -6.54 -3.35
N PRO A 88 15.89 -6.46 -4.65
CA PRO A 88 16.41 -7.60 -5.40
C PRO A 88 17.69 -8.12 -4.74
N SER A 89 17.77 -9.43 -4.54
CA SER A 89 19.03 -10.07 -4.19
C SER A 89 19.84 -10.30 -5.44
N LEU A 90 21.11 -9.94 -5.37
CA LEU A 90 22.11 -10.37 -6.34
C LEU A 90 22.76 -11.64 -5.79
N ARG A 91 22.06 -12.77 -5.85
CA ARG A 91 22.74 -14.07 -5.71
C ARG A 91 23.23 -14.49 -7.09
N ALA A 92 24.53 -14.75 -7.19
CA ALA A 92 25.26 -15.00 -8.43
C ALA A 92 24.42 -15.71 -9.52
N GLY A 93 24.11 -14.98 -10.59
CA GLY A 93 23.54 -15.53 -11.83
C GLY A 93 22.02 -15.59 -11.96
N ARG A 94 21.21 -15.25 -10.95
CA ARG A 94 19.73 -15.18 -11.09
C ARG A 94 19.15 -13.98 -10.34
N ARG A 95 18.20 -13.26 -10.97
CA ARG A 95 17.36 -12.28 -10.27
C ARG A 95 16.42 -13.06 -9.33
N SER A 96 16.45 -12.73 -8.05
CA SER A 96 15.47 -13.20 -7.07
C SER A 96 15.28 -12.08 -6.05
N ALA A 97 14.06 -11.75 -5.67
CA ALA A 97 13.82 -10.85 -4.53
C ALA A 97 14.27 -11.54 -3.24
N ALA A 98 15.42 -11.19 -2.68
CA ALA A 98 15.83 -11.70 -1.37
C ALA A 98 16.56 -10.63 -0.55
N GLY A 99 15.84 -10.14 0.45
CA GLY A 99 16.25 -9.08 1.35
C GLY A 99 15.00 -8.32 1.75
N SER A 100 14.46 -8.64 2.92
CA SER A 100 13.33 -7.92 3.49
C SER A 100 13.68 -7.58 4.93
N THR A 101 13.83 -6.28 5.21
CA THR A 101 13.87 -5.78 6.57
C THR A 101 12.50 -5.20 6.87
N TRP A 102 11.88 -5.71 7.91
CA TRP A 102 10.54 -5.35 8.34
C TRP A 102 10.66 -4.37 9.50
N SER A 103 10.05 -3.20 9.39
CA SER A 103 9.82 -2.33 10.53
C SER A 103 8.32 -2.08 10.65
N ALA A 104 7.70 -2.70 11.64
CA ALA A 104 6.36 -2.33 12.09
C ALA A 104 6.48 -1.11 13.01
N ASP A 105 6.98 0.01 12.48
CA ASP A 105 6.99 1.26 13.22
C ASP A 105 5.57 1.84 13.19
N ASN A 106 4.78 1.47 14.20
CA ASN A 106 3.41 1.97 14.41
C ASN A 106 3.40 3.46 14.85
N THR A 107 4.46 4.22 14.53
CA THR A 107 4.76 5.57 15.02
C THR A 107 4.74 6.64 13.93
N ILE A 108 4.58 6.28 12.64
CA ILE A 108 4.39 7.27 11.56
C ILE A 108 2.90 7.65 11.50
N GLY A 109 2.43 8.32 12.54
CA GLY A 109 1.05 8.79 12.66
C GLY A 109 0.84 9.42 14.03
N ARG A 110 1.09 10.72 14.10
CA ARG A 110 0.59 11.58 15.18
C ARG A 110 -0.93 11.59 15.20
#